data_AF-A0A514LCA8-F1
#
_entry.id   AF-A0A514LCA8-F1
#
_cell.length_a   1.000
_cell.length_b   1.000
_cell.length_c   1.000
_cell.angle_alpha   90.00
_cell.angle_beta   90.00
_cell.angle_gamma   90.00
#
_symmetry.space_group_name_H-M   'P 1'
#
loop_
_entity.id
_entity.type
_entity.pdbx_description
1 polymer ?
#
loop_
_entity_poly.entity_id
_entity_poly.type
_entity_poly.pdbx_seq_one_letter_code
_entity_poly.pdbx_strand_id
1 'polypeptide(L)' 'MRDPYLDELKNDFNKYTNNLKKLKKKLLKTESPQEQEKIIKQIDNIAKQMENNQKQSTKVTKSRIKERRLKK' A
#
# COMPACT_ATOMS: atom_id res chain seq x y z
N MET A 1 14.84 -6.50 12.93
CA MET A 1 14.72 -7.89 12.41
C MET A 1 14.59 -7.74 10.92
N ARG A 2 15.43 -8.42 10.14
CA ARG A 2 15.25 -8.46 8.69
C ARG A 2 14.30 -9.63 8.41
N ASP A 3 13.13 -9.32 7.89
CA ASP A 3 12.13 -10.32 7.49
C ASP A 3 11.84 -10.08 6.00
N PRO A 4 12.26 -11.00 5.10
CA PRO A 4 12.14 -10.80 3.66
C PRO A 4 10.71 -10.48 3.21
N TYR A 5 9.71 -11.05 3.87
CA TYR A 5 8.31 -10.81 3.52
C TYR A 5 7.84 -9.43 3.99
N LEU A 6 8.29 -8.95 5.16
CA LEU A 6 8.04 -7.56 5.57
C LEU A 6 8.75 -6.55 4.65
N ASP A 7 9.93 -6.91 4.12
CA ASP A 7 10.65 -6.09 3.14
C ASP A 7 9.87 -5.97 1.81
N GLU A 8 9.27 -7.05 1.33
CA GLU A 8 8.37 -7.05 0.16
C GLU A 8 7.14 -6.18 0.38
N LEU A 9 6.45 -6.33 1.52
CA LEU A 9 5.27 -5.53 1.85
C LEU A 9 5.62 -4.03 1.88
N LYS A 10 6.78 -3.67 2.44
CA LYS A 10 7.28 -2.30 2.44
C LYS A 10 7.55 -1.78 1.03
N ASN A 11 8.14 -2.59 0.17
CA ASN A 11 8.40 -2.21 -1.22
C ASN A 11 7.09 -1.96 -1.98
N ASP A 12 6.09 -2.80 -1.78
CA ASP A 12 4.78 -2.61 -2.40
C ASP A 12 4.05 -1.37 -1.87
N PHE A 13 4.13 -1.09 -0.57
CA PHE A 13 3.61 0.14 0.01
C PHE A 13 4.25 1.40 -0.61
N ASN A 14 5.57 1.36 -0.86
CA ASN A 14 6.28 2.45 -1.55
C ASN A 14 5.81 2.61 -3.00
N LYS A 15 5.56 1.51 -3.72
CA LYS A 15 4.99 1.54 -5.08
C LYS A 15 3.61 2.18 -5.08
N TYR A 16 2.72 1.78 -4.16
CA TYR A 16 1.39 2.38 -4.03
C TYR A 16 1.47 3.88 -3.78
N THR A 17 2.34 4.30 -2.85
CA THR A 17 2.57 5.72 -2.55
C THR A 17 3.01 6.51 -3.78
N ASN A 18 3.94 5.97 -4.57
CA ASN A 18 4.43 6.61 -5.79
C ASN A 18 3.34 6.68 -6.87
N ASN A 19 2.54 5.63 -7.02
CA ASN A 19 1.42 5.60 -7.95
C ASN A 19 0.33 6.62 -7.58
N LEU A 20 -0.03 6.72 -6.29
CA LEU A 20 -0.97 7.72 -5.78
C LEU A 20 -0.48 9.14 -6.05
N LYS A 21 0.81 9.44 -5.85
CA LYS A 21 1.40 10.75 -6.18
C LYS A 21 1.25 11.09 -7.66
N LYS A 22 1.48 10.12 -8.56
CA LYS A 22 1.34 10.29 -10.01
C LYS A 22 -0.13 10.51 -10.40
N LEU A 23 -1.03 9.69 -9.89
CA LEU A 23 -2.46 9.79 -10.18
C LEU A 23 -3.06 11.09 -9.66
N LYS A 24 -2.69 11.55 -8.46
CA LYS A 24 -3.10 12.86 -7.94
C LYS A 24 -2.68 14.00 -8.86
N LYS A 25 -1.43 13.98 -9.34
CA LYS A 25 -0.95 14.99 -10.30
C LYS A 25 -1.72 14.91 -11.63
N LYS A 26 -2.06 13.71 -12.10
CA LYS A 26 -2.84 13.52 -13.32
C LYS A 26 -4.27 14.05 -13.15
N LEU A 27 -4.93 13.72 -12.04
CA LEU A 27 -6.28 14.16 -11.71
C LEU A 27 -6.42 15.68 -11.78
N LEU A 28 -5.45 16.41 -11.21
CA LEU A 28 -5.44 17.87 -11.19
C LEU A 28 -5.20 18.52 -12.57
N LYS A 29 -4.68 17.77 -13.53
CA LYS A 29 -4.37 18.25 -14.89
C LYS A 29 -5.42 17.84 -15.93
N THR A 30 -6.25 16.85 -15.61
CA THR A 30 -7.27 16.34 -16.52
C THR A 30 -8.51 17.22 -16.43
N GLU A 31 -8.98 17.72 -17.58
CA GLU A 31 -10.19 18.56 -17.67
C GLU A 31 -11.45 17.76 -18.04
N SER A 32 -11.31 16.53 -18.55
CA SER A 32 -12.43 15.65 -18.86
C SER A 32 -12.99 14.99 -17.59
N PRO A 33 -14.29 15.19 -17.28
CA PRO A 33 -14.92 14.53 -16.12
C PRO A 33 -14.86 13.00 -16.18
N GLN A 34 -15.00 12.41 -17.38
CA GLN A 34 -14.96 10.97 -17.58
C GLN A 34 -13.56 10.40 -17.31
N GLU A 35 -12.52 11.11 -17.69
CA GLU A 35 -11.15 10.72 -17.37
C GLU A 35 -10.81 10.92 -15.89
N GLN A 36 -11.30 12.01 -15.27
CA GLN A 36 -11.17 12.22 -13.84
C GLN A 36 -11.81 11.08 -13.05
N GLU A 37 -13.02 10.63 -13.43
CA GLU A 37 -13.69 9.49 -12.80
C GLU A 37 -12.87 8.20 -12.88
N LYS A 38 -12.25 7.92 -14.03
CA LYS A 38 -11.34 6.77 -14.19
C LYS A 38 -10.14 6.85 -13.27
N ILE A 39 -9.55 8.04 -13.12
CA ILE A 39 -8.41 8.26 -12.22
C ILE A 39 -8.82 8.08 -10.76
N ILE A 40 -10.00 8.56 -10.36
CA ILE A 40 -10.55 8.36 -9.01
C ILE A 40 -10.74 6.87 -8.71
N LYS A 41 -11.33 6.10 -9.64
CA LYS A 41 -11.48 4.63 -9.47
C LYS A 41 -10.14 3.92 -9.31
N GLN A 42 -9.10 4.38 -10.02
CA GLN A 42 -7.74 3.84 -9.85
C GLN A 42 -7.15 4.17 -8.47
N ILE A 43 -7.37 5.39 -7.96
CA ILE A 43 -6.98 5.79 -6.61
C ILE A 43 -7.67 4.90 -5.57
N ASP A 44 -8.99 4.68 -5.70
CA ASP A 44 -9.76 3.84 -4.78
C ASP A 44 -9.26 2.39 -4.75
N ASN A 45 -8.93 1.83 -5.92
CA ASN A 45 -8.37 0.48 -5.98
C ASN A 45 -7.01 0.40 -5.29
N ILE A 46 -6.12 1.37 -5.53
CA ILE A 46 -4.80 1.41 -4.85
C ILE A 46 -4.98 1.59 -3.34
N ALA A 47 -5.93 2.41 -2.89
CA ALA A 47 -6.21 2.58 -1.47
C ALA A 47 -6.62 1.27 -0.80
N LYS A 48 -7.50 0.49 -1.42
CA LYS A 48 -7.89 -0.85 -0.94
C LYS A 48 -6.70 -1.81 -0.86
N GLN A 49 -5.85 -1.82 -1.89
CA GLN A 49 -4.63 -2.64 -1.90
C GLN A 49 -3.65 -2.22 -0.79
N MET A 50 -3.49 -0.92 -0.57
CA MET A 50 -2.61 -0.37 0.46
C MET A 50 -3.11 -0.70 1.88
N GLU A 51 -4.42 -0.66 2.11
CA GLU A 51 -5.02 -1.07 3.39
C GLU A 51 -4.76 -2.57 3.67
N ASN A 52 -4.98 -3.43 2.66
CA ASN A 52 -4.72 -4.86 2.79
C ASN A 52 -3.24 -5.15 3.08
N ASN A 53 -2.32 -4.48 2.40
CA ASN A 53 -0.88 -4.56 2.65
C ASN A 53 -0.54 -4.16 4.10
N GLN A 54 -1.10 -3.04 4.59
CA GLN A 54 -0.87 -2.58 5.97
C GLN A 54 -1.39 -3.58 7.01
N LYS A 55 -2.58 -4.16 6.79
CA LYS A 55 -3.15 -5.21 7.65
C LYS A 55 -2.24 -6.44 7.70
N GLN A 56 -1.74 -6.88 6.55
CA GLN A 56 -0.85 -8.03 6.45
C GLN A 56 0.50 -7.77 7.14
N SER A 57 1.08 -6.59 6.94
CA SER A 57 2.32 -6.18 7.59
C SER A 57 2.18 -6.19 9.11
N THR A 58 1.06 -5.66 9.62
CA THR A 58 0.74 -5.66 11.06
C THR A 58 0.59 -7.10 11.59
N LYS A 59 -0.12 -7.97 10.86
CA LYS A 59 -0.33 -9.38 11.24
C LYS A 59 1.00 -10.13 11.35
N VAL A 60 1.85 -10.02 10.34
CA VAL A 60 3.17 -10.70 10.34
C VAL A 60 4.06 -10.14 11.44
N THR A 61 4.12 -8.81 11.60
CA THR A 61 4.91 -8.19 12.66
C THR A 61 4.50 -8.70 14.04
N LYS A 62 3.20 -8.76 14.34
CA LYS A 62 2.68 -9.32 15.61
C LYS A 62 3.05 -10.79 15.78
N SER A 63 2.92 -11.60 14.72
CA SER A 63 3.32 -13.01 14.71
C SER A 63 4.81 -13.19 15.03
N ARG A 64 5.71 -12.43 14.37
CA ARG A 64 7.15 -12.48 14.62
C ARG A 64 7.53 -12.07 16.05
N ILE A 65 6.86 -11.07 16.60
CA ILE A 65 7.07 -10.65 18.00
C ILE A 65 6.67 -11.79 18.95
N LYS A 66 5.53 -12.46 18.71
CA LYS A 66 5.06 -13.59 19.52
C LYS A 66 6.04 -14.77 19.45
N GLU A 67 6.47 -15.17 18.25
CA GLU A 67 7.45 -16.24 18.05
C GLU A 67 8.75 -15.97 18.82
N ARG A 68 9.24 -14.73 18.82
CA ARG A 68 10.43 -14.32 19.56
C ARG A 68 10.28 -14.41 21.07
N ARG A 69 9.10 -14.05 21.60
CA ARG A 69 8.83 -14.13 23.04
C ARG A 69 8.74 -15.58 23.51
N LEU A 70 8.23 -16.49 22.67
CA LEU A 70 8.12 -17.92 22.99
C LEU A 70 9.43 -18.69 22.84
N LYS A 71 10.37 -18.17 22.04
CA LYS A 71 11.73 -18.73 21.87
C LYS A 71 12.73 -18.21 22.93
N LYS A 72 12.31 -17.27 23.77
CA LYS A 72 13.06 -16.80 24.94
C LYS A 72 12.61 -17.57 26.16
#